data_AF-A0AAV4CQ61-F1
#
_entry.id   AF-A0AAV4CQ61-F1
#
_cell.length_a   1.000
_cell.length_b   1.000
_cell.length_c   1.000
_cell.angle_alpha   90.00
_cell.angle_beta   90.00
_cell.angle_gamma   90.00
#
_symmetry.space_group_name_H-M   'P 1'
#
loop_
_entity.id
_entity.type
_entity.pdbx_description
1 polymer ?
#
loop_
_entity_poly.entity_id
_entity_poly.type
_entity_poly.pdbx_seq_one_letter_code
_entity_poly.pdbx_strand_id
1 'polypeptide(L)'
;MHSKWRGSQEWRRMGMPLTTGSEEACKLYDAIVTQYAGWYDDPSVGGMGGTLSKLAAADPNFVMGQVVTNGLEALGTGRSVKLDSSFKADIDRMVQLAKGAGLTERERKHASAVALFADGYILGMHAFGLEEMNMYALAEEAARKALDLNPLDGWATHSICHVMEMTGRQQEGIKMMEETDKNWTVSVYEKTFYNGL
;
A
#
# COMPACT_ATOMS: atom_id res chain seq x y z
N MET A 1 -27.56 -15.05 -0.65
CA MET A 1 -27.11 -15.07 -2.06
C MET A 1 -27.29 -13.67 -2.60
N HIS A 2 -26.19 -12.96 -2.89
CA HIS A 2 -26.30 -11.63 -3.49
C HIS A 2 -26.81 -11.80 -4.92
N SER A 3 -27.96 -11.19 -5.26
CA SER A 3 -28.59 -11.35 -6.58
C SER A 3 -28.20 -10.26 -7.58
N LYS A 4 -27.59 -9.16 -7.10
CA LYS A 4 -27.16 -8.03 -7.93
C LYS A 4 -25.88 -7.41 -7.38
N TRP A 5 -24.90 -7.23 -8.26
CA TRP A 5 -23.67 -6.49 -8.02
C TRP A 5 -23.75 -5.13 -8.72
N ARG A 6 -23.18 -4.09 -8.10
CA ARG A 6 -23.18 -2.71 -8.60
C ARG A 6 -22.36 -2.63 -9.89
N GLY A 7 -22.98 -2.09 -10.94
CA GLY A 7 -22.38 -1.81 -12.22
C GLY A 7 -21.76 -0.41 -12.30
N SER A 8 -21.21 -0.07 -13.46
CA SER A 8 -20.54 1.22 -13.68
C SER A 8 -21.46 2.41 -13.39
N GLN A 9 -22.75 2.32 -13.75
CA GLN A 9 -23.73 3.38 -13.50
C GLN A 9 -24.07 3.53 -12.02
N GLU A 10 -24.26 2.44 -11.29
CA GLU A 10 -24.52 2.50 -9.86
C GLU A 10 -23.34 3.12 -9.10
N TRP A 11 -22.09 2.72 -9.41
CA TRP A 11 -20.88 3.33 -8.84
C TRP A 11 -20.78 4.83 -9.13
N ARG A 12 -21.11 5.27 -10.36
CA ARG A 12 -21.19 6.70 -10.72
C ARG A 12 -22.25 7.45 -9.93
N ARG A 13 -23.45 6.88 -9.75
CA ARG A 13 -24.54 7.49 -8.96
C ARG A 13 -24.17 7.68 -7.49
N MET A 14 -23.27 6.84 -6.97
CA MET A 14 -22.71 6.97 -5.62
C MET A 14 -21.56 7.98 -5.50
N GLY A 15 -21.20 8.68 -6.58
CA GLY A 15 -20.06 9.60 -6.58
C GLY A 15 -18.69 8.93 -6.57
N MET A 16 -18.63 7.62 -6.86
CA MET A 16 -17.40 6.83 -6.89
C MET A 16 -17.21 6.16 -8.27
N PRO A 17 -17.06 6.95 -9.35
CA PRO A 17 -16.86 6.39 -10.68
C PRO A 17 -15.64 5.46 -10.73
N LEU A 18 -15.78 4.35 -11.43
CA LEU A 18 -14.70 3.44 -11.80
C LEU A 18 -14.38 3.68 -13.28
N THR A 19 -13.09 3.71 -13.62
CA THR A 19 -12.64 4.10 -14.97
C THR A 19 -12.47 2.94 -15.95
N THR A 20 -12.63 1.70 -15.48
CA THR A 20 -12.73 0.55 -16.37
C THR A 20 -13.88 0.71 -17.37
N GLY A 21 -13.63 0.32 -18.62
CA GLY A 21 -14.68 0.18 -19.64
C GLY A 21 -15.48 -1.12 -19.51
N SER A 22 -15.08 -2.03 -18.61
CA SER A 22 -15.70 -3.34 -18.43
C SER A 22 -16.77 -3.30 -17.34
N GLU A 23 -18.03 -3.47 -17.78
CA GLU A 23 -19.17 -3.57 -16.87
C GLU A 23 -19.06 -4.80 -15.95
N GLU A 24 -18.47 -5.88 -16.47
CA GLU A 24 -18.20 -7.09 -15.68
C GLU A 24 -17.15 -6.82 -14.60
N ALA A 25 -16.07 -6.10 -14.93
CA ALA A 25 -15.06 -5.72 -13.94
C ALA A 25 -15.64 -4.83 -12.83
N CYS A 26 -16.57 -3.92 -13.14
CA CYS A 26 -17.26 -3.13 -12.13
C CYS A 26 -18.04 -4.00 -11.13
N LYS A 27 -18.77 -5.00 -11.64
CA LYS A 27 -19.56 -5.93 -10.82
C LYS A 27 -18.68 -6.84 -9.98
N LEU A 28 -17.60 -7.36 -10.55
CA LEU A 28 -16.65 -8.21 -9.82
C LEU A 28 -15.88 -7.42 -8.77
N TYR A 29 -15.55 -6.15 -9.03
CA TYR A 29 -14.98 -5.25 -8.03
C TYR A 29 -15.95 -5.00 -6.87
N ASP A 30 -17.23 -4.81 -7.17
CA ASP A 30 -18.26 -4.72 -6.14
C ASP A 30 -18.37 -6.01 -5.32
N ALA A 31 -18.34 -7.15 -5.99
CA ALA A 31 -18.40 -8.46 -5.35
C ALA A 31 -17.23 -8.70 -4.40
N ILE A 32 -15.99 -8.38 -4.79
CA ILE A 32 -14.83 -8.59 -3.91
C ILE A 32 -14.84 -7.63 -2.72
N VAL A 33 -15.18 -6.36 -2.93
CA VAL A 33 -15.27 -5.38 -1.82
C VAL A 33 -16.34 -5.82 -0.82
N THR A 34 -17.48 -6.31 -1.30
CA THR A 34 -18.59 -6.75 -0.43
C THR A 34 -18.26 -8.05 0.30
N GLN A 35 -17.70 -9.05 -0.40
CA GLN A 35 -17.25 -10.31 0.22
C GLN A 35 -16.20 -10.05 1.30
N TYR A 36 -15.20 -9.21 1.02
CA TYR A 36 -14.15 -8.87 1.98
C TYR A 36 -14.71 -8.12 3.19
N ALA A 37 -15.52 -7.09 2.98
CA ALA A 37 -16.12 -6.31 4.07
C ALA A 37 -17.10 -7.13 4.93
N GLY A 38 -17.82 -8.06 4.31
CA GLY A 38 -18.76 -8.95 5.00
C GLY A 38 -18.13 -10.23 5.54
N TRP A 39 -16.84 -10.47 5.29
CA TRP A 39 -16.12 -11.68 5.66
C TRP A 39 -16.83 -12.98 5.24
N TYR A 40 -17.18 -13.09 3.96
CA TYR A 40 -17.82 -14.28 3.41
C TYR A 40 -17.41 -14.56 1.97
N ASP A 41 -17.55 -15.81 1.53
CA ASP A 41 -17.41 -16.21 0.14
C ASP A 41 -18.79 -16.34 -0.52
N ASP A 42 -18.99 -15.68 -1.66
CA ASP A 42 -20.19 -15.89 -2.48
C ASP A 42 -19.90 -16.94 -3.57
N PRO A 43 -20.56 -18.10 -3.54
CA PRO A 43 -20.29 -19.18 -4.50
C PRO A 43 -20.65 -18.81 -5.94
N SER A 44 -21.53 -17.82 -6.17
CA SER A 44 -21.92 -17.40 -7.52
C SER A 44 -20.75 -16.78 -8.30
N VAL A 45 -19.82 -16.14 -7.60
CA VAL A 45 -18.61 -15.54 -8.18
C VAL A 45 -17.36 -16.39 -7.92
N GLY A 46 -17.48 -17.49 -7.19
CA GLY A 46 -16.40 -18.43 -6.89
C GLY A 46 -15.60 -18.05 -5.64
N GLY A 47 -16.24 -17.41 -4.66
CA GLY A 47 -15.59 -16.87 -3.47
C GLY A 47 -14.62 -15.72 -3.82
N MET A 48 -13.84 -15.27 -2.85
CA MET A 48 -12.90 -14.17 -3.03
C MET A 48 -11.84 -14.49 -4.10
N GLY A 49 -11.21 -15.67 -4.03
CA GLY A 49 -10.18 -16.08 -4.98
C GLY A 49 -10.69 -16.20 -6.43
N GLY A 50 -11.89 -16.77 -6.62
CA GLY A 50 -12.53 -16.83 -7.94
C GLY A 50 -12.94 -15.45 -8.45
N THR A 51 -13.39 -14.57 -7.55
CA THR A 51 -13.77 -13.19 -7.90
C THR A 51 -12.56 -12.40 -8.39
N LEU A 52 -11.43 -12.45 -7.67
CA LEU A 52 -10.18 -11.78 -8.07
C LEU A 52 -9.65 -12.31 -9.41
N SER A 53 -9.70 -13.62 -9.61
CA SER A 53 -9.28 -14.25 -10.88
C SER A 53 -10.14 -13.79 -12.06
N LYS A 54 -11.46 -13.76 -11.89
CA LYS A 54 -12.40 -13.26 -12.91
C LYS A 54 -12.23 -11.77 -13.15
N LEU A 55 -11.97 -10.99 -12.10
CA LEU A 55 -11.76 -9.54 -12.20
C LEU A 55 -10.55 -9.22 -13.07
N ALA A 56 -9.42 -9.90 -12.82
CA ALA A 56 -8.22 -9.75 -13.62
C ALA A 56 -8.43 -10.16 -15.10
N ALA A 57 -9.25 -11.19 -15.36
CA ALA A 57 -9.59 -11.60 -16.71
C ALA A 57 -10.55 -10.61 -17.41
N ALA A 58 -11.48 -10.00 -16.67
CA ALA A 58 -12.48 -9.07 -17.21
C ALA A 58 -11.88 -7.71 -17.61
N ASP A 59 -10.89 -7.22 -16.87
CA ASP A 59 -10.06 -6.06 -17.25
C ASP A 59 -8.70 -6.09 -16.54
N PRO A 60 -7.62 -6.54 -17.21
CA PRO A 60 -6.29 -6.62 -16.61
C PRO A 60 -5.63 -5.25 -16.39
N ASN A 61 -6.20 -4.17 -16.91
CA ASN A 61 -5.69 -2.80 -16.77
C ASN A 61 -6.54 -1.96 -15.81
N PHE A 62 -7.57 -2.55 -15.21
CA PHE A 62 -8.43 -1.86 -14.27
C PHE A 62 -7.69 -1.54 -12.96
N VAL A 63 -7.38 -0.27 -12.73
CA VAL A 63 -6.58 0.19 -11.58
C VAL A 63 -7.18 -0.24 -10.23
N MET A 64 -8.48 -0.08 -10.00
CA MET A 64 -9.06 -0.51 -8.72
C MET A 64 -9.07 -2.03 -8.55
N GLY A 65 -9.12 -2.78 -9.66
CA GLY A 65 -8.91 -4.23 -9.64
C GLY A 65 -7.50 -4.60 -9.19
N GLN A 66 -6.48 -3.91 -9.69
CA GLN A 66 -5.09 -4.07 -9.23
C GLN A 66 -4.93 -3.67 -7.76
N VAL A 67 -5.53 -2.55 -7.35
CA VAL A 67 -5.51 -2.06 -5.96
C VAL A 67 -6.04 -3.10 -4.98
N VAL A 68 -7.22 -3.69 -5.25
CA VAL A 68 -7.81 -4.65 -4.31
C VAL A 68 -7.02 -5.95 -4.29
N THR A 69 -6.58 -6.47 -5.44
CA THR A 69 -5.76 -7.69 -5.52
C THR A 69 -4.45 -7.50 -4.74
N ASN A 70 -3.68 -6.47 -5.07
CA ASN A 70 -2.38 -6.23 -4.46
C ASN A 70 -2.49 -5.83 -2.99
N GLY A 71 -3.52 -5.07 -2.63
CA GLY A 71 -3.77 -4.69 -1.24
C GLY A 71 -4.08 -5.90 -0.35
N LEU A 72 -4.89 -6.85 -0.83
CA LEU A 72 -5.18 -8.08 -0.10
C LEU A 72 -3.95 -8.99 0.03
N GLU A 73 -3.14 -9.09 -1.03
CA GLU A 73 -1.85 -9.80 -0.97
C GLU A 73 -0.88 -9.17 0.04
N ALA A 74 -0.75 -7.84 0.04
CA ALA A 74 0.06 -7.12 1.01
C ALA A 74 -0.44 -7.31 2.45
N LEU A 75 -1.77 -7.36 2.65
CA LEU A 75 -2.39 -7.62 3.95
C LEU A 75 -2.13 -9.05 4.45
N GLY A 76 -2.04 -10.03 3.54
CA GLY A 76 -1.85 -11.44 3.88
C GLY A 76 -0.50 -11.78 4.50
N THR A 77 0.47 -10.86 4.51
CA THR A 77 1.85 -11.02 5.03
C THR A 77 2.68 -12.18 4.44
N GLY A 78 2.12 -12.96 3.52
CA GLY A 78 2.78 -14.11 2.90
C GLY A 78 3.73 -13.73 1.76
N ARG A 79 3.67 -12.50 1.27
CA ARG A 79 4.51 -11.97 0.19
C ARG A 79 5.06 -10.60 0.57
N SER A 80 6.23 -10.27 0.02
CA SER A 80 6.89 -8.98 0.23
C SER A 80 7.51 -8.51 -1.07
N VAL A 81 7.35 -7.22 -1.39
CA VAL A 81 7.97 -6.60 -2.58
C VAL A 81 9.51 -6.66 -2.56
N LYS A 82 10.12 -6.99 -1.42
CA LYS A 82 11.58 -7.16 -1.31
C LYS A 82 12.06 -8.55 -1.67
N LEU A 83 11.33 -9.56 -1.20
CA LEU A 83 11.74 -10.96 -1.30
C LEU A 83 11.07 -11.66 -2.48
N ASP A 84 9.99 -11.10 -3.00
CA ASP A 84 9.24 -11.59 -4.14
C ASP A 84 9.25 -10.57 -5.28
N SER A 85 10.12 -10.83 -6.27
CA SER A 85 10.25 -9.99 -7.46
C SER A 85 8.99 -9.96 -8.33
N SER A 86 8.17 -11.02 -8.28
CA SER A 86 6.90 -11.06 -8.99
C SER A 86 5.88 -10.12 -8.33
N PHE A 87 5.79 -10.15 -7.00
CA PHE A 87 4.90 -9.24 -6.27
C PHE A 87 5.32 -7.78 -6.43
N LYS A 88 6.63 -7.53 -6.41
CA LYS A 88 7.16 -6.21 -6.75
C LYS A 88 6.73 -5.74 -8.14
N ALA A 89 6.82 -6.61 -9.15
CA ALA A 89 6.39 -6.29 -10.50
C ALA A 89 4.88 -6.00 -10.57
N ASP A 90 4.06 -6.69 -9.79
CA ASP A 90 2.61 -6.44 -9.69
C ASP A 90 2.31 -5.05 -9.10
N ILE A 91 3.02 -4.66 -8.02
CA ILE A 91 2.92 -3.32 -7.42
C ILE A 91 3.41 -2.23 -8.38
N ASP A 92 4.58 -2.42 -9.00
CA ASP A 92 5.13 -1.48 -9.97
C ASP A 92 4.17 -1.29 -11.16
N ARG A 93 3.59 -2.39 -11.68
CA ARG A 93 2.59 -2.35 -12.75
C ARG A 93 1.36 -1.55 -12.34
N MET A 94 0.81 -1.79 -11.15
CA MET A 94 -0.32 -1.03 -10.62
C MET A 94 0.00 0.47 -10.56
N VAL A 95 1.18 0.85 -10.07
CA VAL A 95 1.64 2.24 -10.02
C VAL A 95 1.77 2.84 -11.42
N GLN A 96 2.26 2.09 -12.42
CA GLN A 96 2.33 2.59 -13.79
C GLN A 96 0.95 2.78 -14.42
N LEU A 97 0.03 1.83 -14.24
CA LEU A 97 -1.35 1.97 -14.71
C LEU A 97 -2.02 3.21 -14.09
N ALA A 98 -1.75 3.49 -12.81
CA ALA A 98 -2.27 4.66 -12.09
C ALA A 98 -1.79 6.01 -12.65
N LYS A 99 -0.78 6.04 -13.54
CA LYS A 99 -0.34 7.27 -14.25
C LYS A 99 -1.13 7.53 -15.53
N GLY A 100 -2.03 6.62 -15.93
CA GLY A 100 -2.83 6.74 -17.13
C GLY A 100 -3.73 7.98 -17.17
N ALA A 101 -3.92 8.52 -18.37
CA ALA A 101 -4.89 9.59 -18.61
C ALA A 101 -6.34 9.10 -18.38
N GLY A 102 -7.21 9.98 -17.88
CA GLY A 102 -8.62 9.66 -17.65
C GLY A 102 -8.93 8.96 -16.32
N LEU A 103 -7.93 8.66 -15.50
CA LEU A 103 -8.14 8.15 -14.15
C LEU A 103 -8.72 9.20 -13.21
N THR A 104 -9.49 8.75 -12.23
CA THR A 104 -9.93 9.60 -11.12
C THR A 104 -8.80 9.85 -10.14
N GLU A 105 -8.86 10.95 -9.38
CA GLU A 105 -7.90 11.20 -8.30
C GLU A 105 -8.00 10.12 -7.20
N ARG A 106 -9.21 9.61 -6.94
CA ARG A 106 -9.46 8.50 -6.02
C ARG A 106 -8.64 7.28 -6.38
N GLU A 107 -8.68 6.85 -7.64
CA GLU A 107 -7.94 5.67 -8.12
C GLU A 107 -6.43 5.84 -7.98
N ARG A 108 -5.92 7.02 -8.34
CA ARG A 108 -4.50 7.36 -8.15
C ARG A 108 -4.07 7.25 -6.69
N LYS A 109 -4.83 7.87 -5.78
CA LYS A 109 -4.51 7.86 -4.36
C LYS A 109 -4.57 6.46 -3.75
N HIS A 110 -5.52 5.61 -4.17
CA HIS A 110 -5.57 4.23 -3.70
C HIS A 110 -4.37 3.41 -4.16
N ALA A 111 -3.95 3.55 -5.42
CA ALA A 111 -2.74 2.88 -5.92
C ALA A 111 -1.48 3.33 -5.16
N SER A 112 -1.33 4.64 -4.93
CA SER A 112 -0.23 5.17 -4.09
C SER A 112 -0.28 4.63 -2.66
N ALA A 113 -1.47 4.57 -2.05
CA ALA A 113 -1.63 4.06 -0.69
C ALA A 113 -1.22 2.58 -0.59
N VAL A 114 -1.65 1.73 -1.54
CA VAL A 114 -1.26 0.32 -1.57
C VAL A 114 0.24 0.15 -1.81
N ALA A 115 0.85 0.96 -2.68
CA ALA A 115 2.29 0.93 -2.89
C ALA A 115 3.06 1.27 -1.59
N LEU A 116 2.68 2.35 -0.89
CA LEU A 116 3.28 2.73 0.39
C LEU A 116 3.06 1.67 1.48
N PHE A 117 1.87 1.06 1.51
CA PHE A 117 1.54 -0.03 2.42
C PHE A 117 2.43 -1.25 2.14
N ALA A 118 2.61 -1.62 0.87
CA ALA A 118 3.49 -2.72 0.45
C ALA A 118 4.98 -2.42 0.69
N ASP A 119 5.38 -1.14 0.61
CA ASP A 119 6.75 -0.67 0.86
C ASP A 119 7.15 -0.68 2.36
N GLY A 120 6.20 -0.85 3.28
CA GLY A 120 6.50 -1.27 4.66
C GLY A 120 6.62 -0.19 5.74
N TYR A 121 6.09 1.03 5.55
CA TYR A 121 6.12 2.10 6.56
C TYR A 121 5.44 1.77 7.90
N ILE A 122 4.62 0.71 7.95
CA ILE A 122 3.96 0.26 9.18
C ILE A 122 4.98 -0.14 10.25
N LEU A 123 6.11 -0.72 9.86
CA LEU A 123 7.14 -1.09 10.83
C LEU A 123 7.82 0.16 11.41
N GLY A 124 8.05 1.21 10.61
CA GLY A 124 8.55 2.50 11.10
C GLY A 124 7.56 3.17 12.06
N MET A 125 6.27 3.17 11.73
CA MET A 125 5.22 3.71 12.61
C MET A 125 5.07 2.89 13.91
N HIS A 126 5.21 1.56 13.83
CA HIS A 126 5.22 0.69 15.01
C HIS A 126 6.44 0.96 15.89
N ALA A 127 7.62 1.13 15.29
CA ALA A 127 8.83 1.49 16.00
C ALA A 127 8.66 2.82 16.76
N PHE A 128 8.05 3.82 16.12
CA PHE A 128 7.74 5.11 16.73
C PHE A 128 6.84 4.96 17.95
N GLY A 129 5.72 4.22 17.81
CA GLY A 129 4.82 3.99 18.94
C GLY A 129 5.46 3.25 20.12
N LEU A 130 6.39 2.33 19.85
CA LEU A 130 7.16 1.63 20.89
C LEU A 130 8.16 2.56 21.57
N GLU A 131 8.81 3.45 20.81
CA GLU A 131 9.79 4.43 21.31
C GLU A 131 9.14 5.42 22.27
N GLU A 132 8.01 6.04 21.87
CA GLU A 132 7.22 6.97 22.70
C GLU A 132 6.73 6.35 24.02
N MET A 133 6.57 5.02 24.03
CA MET A 133 6.19 4.24 25.21
C MET A 133 7.39 3.75 26.03
N ASN A 134 8.59 4.24 25.73
CA ASN A 134 9.87 3.88 26.35
C ASN A 134 10.25 2.39 26.21
N MET A 135 9.68 1.69 25.23
CA MET A 135 9.97 0.28 24.93
C MET A 135 11.15 0.16 23.96
N TYR A 136 12.28 0.79 24.30
CA TYR A 136 13.37 1.08 23.37
C TYR A 136 13.95 -0.13 22.64
N ALA A 137 14.07 -1.29 23.31
CA ALA A 137 14.59 -2.49 22.69
C ALA A 137 13.70 -3.02 21.54
N LEU A 138 12.37 -2.98 21.73
CA LEU A 138 11.42 -3.38 20.70
C LEU A 138 11.36 -2.33 19.58
N ALA A 139 11.44 -1.05 19.95
CA ALA A 139 11.48 0.05 18.99
C ALA A 139 12.69 -0.06 18.07
N GLU A 140 13.88 -0.37 18.60
CA GLU A 140 15.09 -0.57 17.80
C GLU A 140 14.94 -1.74 16.81
N GLU A 141 14.42 -2.87 17.29
CA GLU A 141 14.21 -4.05 16.46
C GLU A 141 13.24 -3.73 15.29
N ALA A 142 12.12 -3.08 15.59
CA ALA A 142 11.14 -2.67 14.59
C ALA A 142 11.72 -1.63 13.61
N ALA A 143 12.44 -0.62 14.10
CA ALA A 143 13.04 0.42 13.27
C ALA A 143 14.13 -0.13 12.34
N ARG A 144 15.00 -1.03 12.84
CA ARG A 144 16.02 -1.68 12.00
C ARG A 144 15.38 -2.51 10.91
N LYS A 145 14.36 -3.32 11.25
CA LYS A 145 13.58 -4.04 10.23
C LYS A 145 12.92 -3.10 9.24
N ALA A 146 12.39 -1.97 9.70
CA ALA A 146 11.77 -0.96 8.84
C ALA A 146 12.79 -0.29 7.91
N LEU A 147 14.02 0.01 8.36
CA LEU A 147 15.09 0.59 7.54
C LEU A 147 15.71 -0.42 6.57
N ASP A 148 15.85 -1.69 7.00
CA ASP A 148 16.15 -2.81 6.10
C ASP A 148 15.03 -2.96 5.06
N LEU A 149 13.78 -2.70 5.48
CA LEU A 149 12.49 -2.51 4.78
C LEU A 149 12.42 -1.38 3.75
N ASN A 150 12.91 -0.23 4.11
CA ASN A 150 12.76 0.97 3.34
C ASN A 150 13.77 1.96 3.93
N PRO A 151 14.94 2.11 3.31
CA PRO A 151 15.95 3.04 3.81
C PRO A 151 15.47 4.50 3.86
N LEU A 152 14.36 4.83 3.18
CA LEU A 152 13.72 6.15 3.17
C LEU A 152 12.61 6.30 4.23
N ASP A 153 12.43 5.32 5.12
CA ASP A 153 11.40 5.37 6.17
C ASP A 153 11.78 6.38 7.27
N GLY A 154 11.26 7.61 7.13
CA GLY A 154 11.49 8.68 8.09
C GLY A 154 10.98 8.38 9.51
N TRP A 155 9.93 7.57 9.67
CA TRP A 155 9.45 7.16 11.00
C TRP A 155 10.47 6.24 11.65
N ALA A 156 10.98 5.27 10.90
CA ALA A 156 11.99 4.33 11.40
C ALA A 156 13.31 5.04 11.73
N THR A 157 13.80 5.92 10.83
CA THR A 157 14.99 6.74 11.06
C THR A 157 14.86 7.58 12.33
N HIS A 158 13.74 8.27 12.49
CA HIS A 158 13.46 9.08 13.68
C HIS A 158 13.46 8.22 14.95
N SER A 159 12.71 7.12 14.93
CA SER A 159 12.57 6.22 16.08
C SER A 159 13.91 5.65 16.54
N ILE A 160 14.74 5.18 15.61
CA ILE A 160 16.05 4.63 15.98
C ILE A 160 17.01 5.72 16.49
N CYS A 161 16.92 6.96 16.00
CA CYS A 161 17.70 8.07 16.53
C CYS A 161 17.34 8.35 17.99
N HIS A 162 16.04 8.43 18.31
CA HIS A 162 15.58 8.63 19.68
C HIS A 162 15.92 7.46 20.59
N VAL A 163 15.80 6.22 20.12
CA VAL A 163 16.28 5.04 20.88
C VAL A 163 17.77 5.20 21.25
N MET A 164 18.63 5.59 20.31
CA MET A 164 20.06 5.77 20.59
C MET A 164 20.31 6.90 21.58
N GLU A 165 19.57 8.00 21.48
CA GLU A 165 19.65 9.12 22.42
C GLU A 165 19.21 8.72 23.84
N MET A 166 18.03 8.11 23.97
CA MET A 166 17.40 7.74 25.24
C MET A 166 18.13 6.61 25.97
N THR A 167 18.90 5.80 25.25
CA THR A 167 19.69 4.69 25.82
C THR A 167 21.17 5.03 26.03
N GLY A 168 21.59 6.28 25.81
CA GLY A 168 22.98 6.68 26.05
C GLY A 168 23.98 6.19 24.99
N ARG A 169 23.50 5.89 23.78
CA ARG A 169 24.29 5.36 22.64
C ARG A 169 24.52 6.43 21.57
N GLN A 170 24.79 7.67 21.98
CA GLN A 170 24.86 8.83 21.08
C GLN A 170 25.88 8.65 19.95
N GLN A 171 27.04 8.07 20.23
CA GLN A 171 28.07 7.84 19.22
C GLN A 171 27.62 6.88 18.12
N GLU A 172 26.83 5.86 18.48
CA GLU A 172 26.23 4.96 17.50
C GLU A 172 25.12 5.65 16.71
N GLY A 173 24.32 6.48 17.37
CA GLY A 173 23.31 7.32 16.73
C GLY A 173 23.93 8.26 15.69
N ILE A 174 24.96 9.02 16.04
CA ILE A 174 25.66 9.94 15.13
C ILE A 174 26.19 9.17 13.92
N LYS A 175 26.88 8.05 14.14
CA LYS A 175 27.42 7.24 13.05
C LYS A 175 26.33 6.76 12.11
N MET A 176 25.20 6.27 12.63
CA MET A 176 24.08 5.83 11.82
C MET A 176 23.48 6.97 11.01
N MET A 177 23.33 8.16 11.61
CA MET A 177 22.84 9.35 10.91
C MET A 177 23.78 9.79 9.78
N GLU A 178 25.09 9.77 10.02
CA GLU A 178 26.11 10.05 8.99
C GLU A 178 26.08 9.03 7.85
N GLU A 179 25.88 7.75 8.14
CA GLU A 179 25.84 6.68 7.13
C GLU A 179 24.55 6.68 6.29
N THR A 180 23.48 7.30 6.79
CA THR A 180 22.15 7.28 6.18
C THR A 180 21.69 8.63 5.63
N ASP A 181 22.47 9.70 5.75
CA ASP A 181 22.12 11.07 5.35
C ASP A 181 21.55 11.18 3.92
N LYS A 182 22.13 10.43 2.97
CA LYS A 182 21.74 10.37 1.56
C LYS A 182 20.34 9.79 1.35
N ASN A 183 19.82 9.04 2.32
CA ASN A 183 18.48 8.46 2.28
C ASN A 183 17.43 9.44 2.82
N TRP A 184 17.84 10.52 3.50
CA TRP A 184 16.94 11.49 4.12
C TRP A 184 16.48 12.55 3.13
N THR A 185 16.16 12.11 1.91
CA THR A 185 15.70 13.00 0.85
C THR A 185 14.22 13.29 1.01
N VAL A 186 13.87 14.56 0.79
CA VAL A 186 12.48 14.99 0.70
C VAL A 186 11.81 14.21 -0.43
N SER A 187 10.74 13.50 -0.09
CA SER A 187 9.94 12.67 -0.99
C SER A 187 9.81 13.31 -2.38
N VAL A 188 10.07 12.52 -3.43
CA VAL A 188 9.93 12.92 -4.84
C VAL A 188 8.50 13.42 -5.16
N TYR A 189 7.54 13.13 -4.29
CA TYR A 189 6.17 13.65 -4.39
C TYR A 189 6.05 15.16 -4.09
N GLU A 190 6.91 15.76 -3.26
CA GLU A 190 6.84 17.22 -2.99
C GLU A 190 7.43 18.07 -4.12
N LYS A 191 8.47 17.59 -4.82
CA LYS A 191 9.04 18.32 -5.97
C LYS A 191 8.05 18.55 -7.10
N THR A 192 7.02 17.72 -7.20
CA THR A 192 5.97 17.84 -8.22
C THR A 192 4.84 18.77 -7.77
N PHE A 193 4.68 19.02 -6.47
CA PHE A 193 3.58 19.82 -5.91
C PHE A 193 3.93 21.31 -5.77
N TYR A 194 5.21 21.65 -5.51
CA TYR A 194 5.64 23.04 -5.30
C TYR A 194 6.21 23.76 -6.53
N ASN A 195 6.61 23.04 -7.58
CA ASN A 195 7.08 23.67 -8.84
C ASN A 195 5.94 24.03 -9.82
N GLY A 196 4.70 24.03 -9.34
CA GLY A 196 3.49 24.34 -10.12
C GLY A 196 2.68 25.54 -9.58
N LEU A 197 3.26 26.35 -8.68
CA LEU A 197 2.72 27.64 -8.23
C LEU A 197 3.63 28.78 -8.70
#